data_AF-A0AAV6YA69-F1
#
_entry.id   AF-A0AAV6YA69-F1
#
_cell.length_a   1.000
_cell.length_b   1.000
_cell.length_c   1.000
_cell.angle_alpha   90.00
_cell.angle_beta   90.00
_cell.angle_gamma   90.00
#
_symmetry.space_group_name_H-M   'P 1'
#
loop_
_entity.id
_entity.type
_entity.pdbx_description
1 polymer ?
#
loop_
_entity_poly.entity_id
_entity_poly.type
_entity_poly.pdbx_seq_one_letter_code
_entity_poly.pdbx_strand_id
1 'polypeptide(L)'
;ELDNLNKWGLNIFRVAEYSNNRPLSCIMFTIFQERELCKTFKIPVETLITYMMTLEDHYHADVAYHNSLHAADVTQSTHVLLSTPALD
;
A
#
# COMPACT_ATOMS: atom_id res chain seq x y z
N GLU A 1 -2.31 -6.13 -11.98
CA GLU A 1 -2.53 -4.84 -11.28
C GLU A 1 -1.24 -4.29 -10.68
N LEU A 2 -0.51 -5.04 -9.86
CA LEU A 2 0.70 -4.56 -9.19
C LEU A 2 1.87 -4.19 -10.13
N ASP A 3 1.89 -4.65 -11.38
CA ASP A 3 2.85 -4.17 -12.40
C ASP A 3 2.74 -2.65 -12.67
N ASN A 4 1.65 -2.02 -12.23
CA ASN A 4 1.45 -0.58 -12.31
C ASN A 4 1.77 0.15 -10.99
N LEU A 5 2.45 -0.49 -10.03
CA LEU A 5 2.77 0.09 -8.71
C LEU A 5 3.42 1.48 -8.81
N ASN A 6 4.34 1.64 -9.77
CA ASN A 6 5.12 2.87 -9.93
C ASN A 6 4.42 3.88 -10.86
N LYS A 7 3.16 3.63 -11.26
CA LYS A 7 2.41 4.48 -12.20
C LYS A 7 1.27 5.17 -11.48
N TRP A 8 1.07 6.45 -11.82
CA TRP A 8 -0.14 7.16 -11.44
C TRP A 8 -1.37 6.48 -12.05
N GLY A 9 -2.48 6.42 -11.30
CA GLY A 9 -3.73 5.81 -11.78
C GLY A 9 -3.75 4.28 -11.74
N LEU A 10 -2.97 3.65 -10.85
CA LEU A 10 -3.16 2.24 -10.51
C LEU A 10 -4.61 2.00 -10.09
N ASN A 11 -5.24 0.92 -10.58
CA ASN A 11 -6.63 0.61 -10.21
C ASN A 11 -6.68 -0.02 -8.81
N ILE A 12 -6.80 0.82 -7.80
CA ILE A 12 -6.79 0.39 -6.39
C ILE A 12 -8.00 -0.47 -6.03
N PHE A 13 -9.14 -0.28 -6.71
CA PHE A 13 -10.34 -1.08 -6.51
C PHE A 13 -10.13 -2.54 -6.91
N ARG A 14 -9.48 -2.79 -8.05
CA ARG A 14 -9.12 -4.16 -8.47
C ARG A 14 -8.10 -4.80 -7.53
N VAL A 15 -7.18 -4.02 -6.98
CA VAL A 15 -6.25 -4.52 -5.94
C VAL A 15 -7.05 -4.96 -4.70
N ALA A 16 -8.05 -4.19 -4.27
CA ALA A 16 -8.92 -4.58 -3.16
C ALA A 16 -9.67 -5.89 -3.44
N GLU A 17 -10.26 -6.04 -4.64
CA GLU A 17 -10.95 -7.28 -5.05
C GLU A 17 -10.02 -8.50 -5.01
N TYR A 18 -8.84 -8.41 -5.62
CA TYR A 18 -7.90 -9.55 -5.70
C TYR A 18 -7.18 -9.86 -4.39
N SER A 19 -7.15 -8.92 -3.45
CA SER A 19 -6.52 -9.09 -2.13
C SER A 19 -7.50 -9.55 -1.04
N ASN A 20 -8.74 -9.93 -1.39
CA ASN A 20 -9.81 -10.21 -0.42
C ASN A 20 -10.07 -9.02 0.53
N ASN A 21 -10.20 -7.83 -0.05
CA ASN A 21 -10.39 -6.57 0.66
C ASN A 21 -9.24 -6.24 1.64
N ARG A 22 -7.99 -6.55 1.22
CA ARG A 22 -6.75 -6.17 1.91
C ARG A 22 -5.86 -5.24 1.05
N PRO A 23 -6.40 -4.18 0.41
CA PRO A 23 -5.62 -3.34 -0.48
C PRO A 23 -4.47 -2.63 0.23
N LEU A 24 -4.66 -2.17 1.47
CA LEU A 24 -3.64 -1.41 2.19
C LEU A 24 -2.44 -2.30 2.55
N SER A 25 -2.68 -3.49 3.08
CA SER A 25 -1.62 -4.45 3.39
C SER A 25 -0.87 -4.88 2.12
N CYS A 26 -1.60 -5.15 1.03
CA CYS A 26 -1.03 -5.54 -0.25
C CYS A 26 -0.12 -4.46 -0.85
N ILE A 27 -0.62 -3.22 -0.94
CA ILE A 27 0.13 -2.08 -1.48
C ILE A 27 1.35 -1.76 -0.61
N MET A 28 1.21 -1.69 0.71
CA MET A 28 2.33 -1.40 1.60
C MET A 28 3.43 -2.44 1.52
N PHE A 29 3.07 -3.73 1.52
CA PHE A 29 4.04 -4.80 1.36
C PHE A 29 4.79 -4.67 0.03
N THR A 30 4.07 -4.44 -1.07
CA THR A 30 4.66 -4.32 -2.41
C THR A 30 5.59 -3.10 -2.50
N ILE A 31 5.20 -1.95 -1.94
CA ILE A 31 6.04 -0.75 -1.87
C ILE A 31 7.30 -0.98 -1.04
N PHE A 32 7.18 -1.66 0.10
CA PHE A 32 8.34 -1.94 0.97
C PHE A 32 9.35 -2.87 0.31
N GLN A 33 8.89 -3.80 -0.54
CA GLN A 33 9.77 -4.63 -1.36
C GLN A 33 10.42 -3.82 -2.48
N GLU A 34 9.62 -3.07 -3.26
CA GLU A 34 10.11 -2.23 -4.38
C GLU A 34 11.21 -1.25 -3.94
N ARG A 35 11.07 -0.68 -2.74
CA ARG A 35 12.00 0.29 -2.16
C ARG A 35 13.06 -0.32 -1.24
N GLU A 36 13.14 -1.65 -1.14
CA GLU A 36 14.04 -2.40 -0.22
C GLU A 36 13.99 -1.91 1.25
N LEU A 37 12.84 -1.42 1.72
CA LEU A 37 12.73 -0.77 3.04
C LEU A 37 12.86 -1.76 4.20
N CYS A 38 12.35 -2.98 4.06
CA CYS A 38 12.52 -4.01 5.09
C CYS A 38 13.99 -4.33 5.34
N LYS A 39 14.79 -4.44 4.28
CA LYS A 39 16.23 -4.69 4.37
C LYS A 39 16.96 -3.47 4.94
N THR A 40 16.67 -2.29 4.42
CA THR A 40 17.30 -1.03 4.84
C THR A 40 17.12 -0.77 6.33
N PHE A 41 15.89 -0.95 6.84
CA PHE A 41 15.54 -0.68 8.23
C PHE A 41 15.51 -1.92 9.13
N LYS A 42 15.92 -3.09 8.60
CA LYS A 42 15.93 -4.37 9.32
C LYS A 42 14.57 -4.73 9.93
N ILE A 43 13.50 -4.48 9.18
CA ILE A 43 12.13 -4.80 9.59
C ILE A 43 11.85 -6.26 9.20
N PRO A 44 11.57 -7.17 10.16
CA PRO A 44 11.15 -8.52 9.84
C PRO A 44 9.85 -8.49 9.03
N VAL A 45 9.78 -9.27 7.95
CA VAL A 45 8.62 -9.29 7.04
C VAL A 45 7.33 -9.64 7.78
N GLU A 46 7.38 -10.60 8.71
CA GLU A 46 6.23 -10.98 9.54
C GLU A 46 5.73 -9.82 10.41
N THR A 47 6.64 -9.00 10.94
CA THR A 47 6.30 -7.81 11.72
C THR A 47 5.58 -6.79 10.84
N LEU A 48 6.06 -6.54 9.62
CA LEU A 48 5.38 -5.63 8.68
C LEU A 48 3.97 -6.11 8.35
N ILE A 49 3.82 -7.39 7.98
CA ILE A 49 2.51 -7.96 7.61
C ILE A 49 1.54 -7.89 8.79
N THR A 50 1.98 -8.32 9.98
CA THR A 50 1.15 -8.28 11.20
C THR A 50 0.69 -6.86 11.53
N TYR A 51 1.62 -5.90 11.45
CA TYR A 51 1.32 -4.49 11.68
C TYR A 51 0.31 -3.96 10.67
N MET A 52 0.54 -4.22 9.37
CA MET A 52 -0.32 -3.69 8.31
C MET A 52 -1.72 -4.30 8.32
N MET A 53 -1.85 -5.60 8.58
CA MET A 53 -3.15 -6.26 8.73
C MET A 53 -3.93 -5.65 9.91
N THR A 54 -3.27 -5.44 11.04
CA THR A 54 -3.88 -4.82 12.22
C THR A 54 -4.29 -3.38 11.93
N LEU A 55 -3.43 -2.58 11.30
CA LEU A 55 -3.75 -1.20 10.91
C LEU A 55 -4.96 -1.15 9.96
N GLU A 56 -4.99 -2.04 8.97
CA GLU A 56 -6.08 -2.15 8.01
C GLU A 56 -7.42 -2.54 8.67
N ASP A 57 -7.39 -3.43 9.67
CA ASP A 57 -8.58 -3.81 10.45
C ASP A 57 -9.17 -2.63 11.26
N HIS A 58 -8.37 -1.61 11.56
CA HIS A 58 -8.82 -0.41 12.29
C HIS A 58 -9.37 0.69 11.38
N TYR A 59 -9.35 0.51 10.06
CA TYR A 59 -10.16 1.32 9.16
C TYR A 59 -11.59 0.80 9.12
N HIS A 60 -12.56 1.71 9.19
CA HIS A 60 -13.98 1.37 9.24
C HIS A 60 -14.51 0.94 7.86
N ALA A 61 -14.89 -0.34 7.74
CA ALA A 61 -15.41 -0.90 6.49
C ALA A 61 -16.81 -0.39 6.11
N ASP A 62 -17.57 0.13 7.08
CA ASP A 62 -18.90 0.72 6.89
C ASP A 62 -18.84 2.21 6.49
N VAL A 63 -17.65 2.82 6.50
CA VAL A 63 -17.43 4.17 6.00
C VAL A 63 -17.17 4.14 4.50
N ALA A 64 -18.03 4.83 3.74
CA ALA A 64 -18.00 4.78 2.27
C ALA A 64 -16.71 5.30 1.63
N TYR A 65 -15.97 6.21 2.28
CA TYR A 65 -14.76 6.83 1.71
C TYR A 65 -13.51 6.67 2.57
N HIS A 66 -13.50 7.14 3.82
CA HIS A 66 -12.32 7.06 4.70
C HIS A 66 -12.11 5.65 5.30
N ASN A 67 -11.84 4.69 4.41
CA ASN A 67 -11.59 3.29 4.73
C ASN A 67 -10.18 2.88 4.22
N SER A 68 -9.84 1.59 4.36
CA SER A 68 -8.51 1.08 4.00
C SER A 68 -8.20 1.19 2.51
N LEU A 69 -9.21 1.19 1.63
CA LEU A 69 -9.02 1.38 0.19
C LEU A 69 -8.50 2.79 -0.10
N HIS A 70 -9.09 3.81 0.53
CA HIS A 70 -8.59 5.19 0.41
C HIS A 70 -7.18 5.33 1.00
N ALA A 71 -6.90 4.69 2.14
CA ALA A 71 -5.55 4.68 2.70
C ALA A 71 -4.52 4.04 1.75
N ALA A 72 -4.89 2.95 1.07
CA ALA A 72 -4.04 2.29 0.08
C ALA A 72 -3.78 3.18 -1.14
N ASP A 73 -4.81 3.89 -1.62
CA ASP A 73 -4.73 4.85 -2.73
C ASP A 73 -3.76 6.00 -2.44
N VAL A 74 -3.91 6.66 -1.28
CA VAL A 74 -3.01 7.74 -0.85
C VAL A 74 -1.58 7.24 -0.65
N THR A 75 -1.41 6.03 -0.12
CA THR A 75 -0.09 5.41 0.07
C THR A 75 0.60 5.18 -1.27
N GLN A 76 -0.10 4.59 -2.24
CA GLN A 76 0.46 4.35 -3.59
C GLN A 76 0.73 5.66 -4.33
N SER A 77 -0.18 6.62 -4.25
CA SER A 77 0.00 7.95 -4.81
C SER A 77 1.25 8.65 -4.24
N THR A 78 1.42 8.59 -2.92
CA THR A 78 2.62 9.13 -2.24
C THR A 78 3.89 8.43 -2.70
N HIS A 79 3.84 7.10 -2.85
CA HIS A 79 4.94 6.34 -3.42
C HIS A 79 5.31 6.83 -4.83
N VAL A 80 4.34 7.11 -5.71
CA VAL A 80 4.62 7.63 -7.05
C VAL A 80 5.24 9.03 -6.98
N LEU A 81 4.69 9.92 -6.14
CA LEU A 81 5.19 11.30 -6.00
C LEU A 81 6.63 11.35 -5.49
N LEU A 82 7.01 10.47 -4.55
CA LEU A 82 8.38 10.37 -4.05
C LEU A 82 9.41 9.93 -5.10
N SER A 83 8.97 9.40 -6.24
CA SER A 83 9.83 9.01 -7.37
C SER A 83 9.85 10.05 -8.50
N THR A 84 9.42 11.28 -8.23
CA THR A 84 9.47 12.37 -9.21
C THR A 84 10.92 12.76 -9.49
N PRO A 85 11.38 12.84 -10.75
CA PRO A 85 12.78 13.18 -11.08
C PRO A 85 13.26 14.55 -10.57
N ALA A 86 12.34 15.45 -10.22
CA ALA A 86 12.66 16.75 -9.64
C ALA A 86 13.03 16.67 -8.14
N LEU A 87 12.90 15.51 -7.51
CA LEU A 87 13.23 15.25 -6.09
C LEU A 87 14.51 14.43 -5.90
N ASP A 88 15.22 14.10 -6.99
CA ASP A 88 16.55 13.47 -6.97
C ASP A 88 17.68 14.48 -6.71
#